data_AF-A0A659QKT0-F1
#
_entry.id   AF-A0A659QKT0-F1
#
_cell.length_a   1.000
_cell.length_b   1.000
_cell.length_c   1.000
_cell.angle_alpha   90.00
_cell.angle_beta   90.00
_cell.angle_gamma   90.00
#
_symmetry.space_group_name_H-M   'P 1'
#
loop_
_entity.id
_entity.type
_entity.pdbx_description
1 polymer ?
#
loop_
_entity_poly.entity_id
_entity_poly.type
_entity_poly.pdbx_seq_one_letter_code
_entity_poly.pdbx_strand_id
1 'polypeptide(L)'
;QKACAARACDMRLSAIASLTGSEGYPQCRSQQIAALEDAGITVVDSLPEATLLAAELIRPTLSSTHPSAPRLLEAVAVINAGLRSFALDLQAAGMPVVHYQWAPVAGGNKKLARLLERLQ
;
A
#
# COMPACT_ATOMS: atom_id res chain seq x y z
N GLN A 1 4.69 -14.22 -28.10
CA GLN A 1 5.29 -15.39 -27.42
C GLN A 1 6.62 -15.90 -28.02
N LYS A 2 6.84 -15.97 -29.34
CA LYS A 2 8.08 -16.54 -29.92
C LYS A 2 9.40 -15.80 -29.56
N ALA A 3 9.37 -14.48 -29.37
CA ALA A 3 10.59 -13.69 -29.14
C ALA A 3 11.16 -13.80 -27.71
N CYS A 4 10.30 -13.85 -26.69
CA CYS A 4 10.74 -13.96 -25.29
C CYS A 4 11.16 -15.39 -24.93
N ALA A 5 10.50 -16.42 -25.50
CA ALA A 5 10.81 -17.82 -25.24
C ALA A 5 12.14 -18.30 -25.85
N ALA A 6 12.67 -17.59 -26.85
CA ALA A 6 13.90 -17.95 -27.56
C ALA A 6 15.19 -17.43 -26.90
N ARG A 7 15.09 -16.68 -25.79
CA ARG A 7 16.25 -16.05 -25.14
C ARG A 7 16.73 -16.86 -23.95
N ALA A 8 18.06 -16.88 -23.75
CA ALA A 8 18.69 -17.47 -22.58
C ALA A 8 18.20 -16.77 -21.30
N CYS A 9 18.19 -17.48 -20.16
CA CYS A 9 17.69 -16.95 -18.88
C CYS A 9 18.38 -15.67 -18.39
N ASP A 10 19.61 -15.41 -18.86
CA ASP A 10 20.40 -14.22 -18.57
C ASP A 10 19.94 -12.99 -19.38
N MET A 11 19.28 -13.18 -20.53
CA MET A 11 18.86 -12.11 -21.44
C MET A 11 17.34 -11.93 -21.43
N ARG A 12 16.80 -11.46 -20.31
CA ARG A 12 15.37 -11.19 -20.17
C ARG A 12 14.91 -10.10 -21.16
N LEU A 13 13.83 -10.36 -21.88
CA LEU A 13 13.13 -9.38 -22.72
C LEU A 13 11.80 -9.03 -22.06
N SER A 14 11.67 -7.77 -21.61
CA SER A 14 10.41 -7.22 -21.10
C SER A 14 9.75 -6.39 -22.19
N ALA A 15 8.44 -6.55 -22.37
CA ALA A 15 7.63 -5.79 -23.31
C ALA A 15 6.56 -5.00 -22.56
N ILE A 16 6.48 -3.71 -22.82
CA ILE A 16 5.50 -2.78 -22.25
C ILE A 16 4.76 -2.13 -23.40
N ALA A 17 3.43 -2.06 -23.32
CA ALA A 17 2.60 -1.40 -24.31
C ALA A 17 1.69 -0.34 -23.66
N SER A 18 1.46 0.76 -24.35
CA SER A 18 0.35 1.67 -24.07
C SER A 18 -0.51 1.76 -25.33
N LEU A 19 -1.83 1.71 -25.17
CA LEU A 19 -2.77 1.63 -26.29
C LEU A 19 -3.64 2.88 -26.37
N THR A 20 -3.54 3.57 -27.51
CA THR A 20 -4.42 4.67 -27.87
C THR A 20 -5.53 4.15 -28.77
N GLY A 21 -6.78 4.31 -28.35
CA GLY A 21 -7.95 3.87 -29.09
C GLY A 21 -9.20 3.89 -28.22
N SER A 22 -10.34 3.57 -28.81
CA SER A 22 -11.63 3.38 -28.14
C SER A 22 -12.20 2.00 -28.45
N GLU A 23 -13.24 1.61 -27.72
CA GLU A 23 -13.94 0.34 -27.95
C GLU A 23 -14.67 0.27 -29.30
N GLY A 24 -14.98 1.43 -29.91
CA GLY A 24 -15.74 1.51 -31.15
C GLY A 24 -14.90 1.29 -32.43
N TYR A 25 -13.58 1.20 -32.33
CA TYR A 25 -12.77 0.88 -33.50
C TYR A 25 -12.91 -0.60 -33.89
N PRO A 26 -12.74 -0.95 -35.19
CA PRO A 26 -12.83 -2.34 -35.66
C PRO A 26 -11.98 -3.34 -34.87
N GLN A 27 -10.82 -2.89 -34.39
CA GLN A 27 -9.91 -3.70 -33.59
C GLN A 27 -10.30 -3.86 -32.11
N CYS A 28 -11.30 -3.13 -31.60
CA CYS A 28 -11.82 -3.13 -30.22
C CYS A 28 -10.73 -3.05 -29.12
N ARG A 29 -10.59 -1.89 -28.45
CA ARG A 29 -9.48 -1.65 -27.51
C ARG A 29 -9.36 -2.74 -26.44
N SER A 30 -10.45 -3.11 -25.77
CA SER A 30 -10.44 -4.14 -24.73
C SER A 30 -9.94 -5.51 -25.22
N GLN A 31 -10.31 -5.92 -26.43
CA GLN A 31 -9.83 -7.17 -27.04
C GLN A 31 -8.32 -7.14 -27.33
N GLN A 32 -7.80 -5.99 -27.80
CA GLN A 32 -6.36 -5.84 -28.02
C GLN A 32 -5.57 -5.87 -26.72
N ILE A 33 -6.09 -5.26 -25.65
CA ILE A 33 -5.45 -5.29 -24.33
C ILE A 33 -5.34 -6.73 -23.84
N ALA A 34 -6.46 -7.47 -23.83
CA ALA A 34 -6.48 -8.87 -23.40
C ALA A 34 -5.49 -9.74 -24.19
N ALA A 35 -5.45 -9.58 -25.51
CA ALA A 35 -4.53 -10.34 -26.36
C ALA A 35 -3.03 -10.04 -26.06
N LEU A 36 -2.70 -8.81 -25.69
CA LEU A 36 -1.34 -8.43 -25.29
C LEU A 36 -0.99 -8.97 -23.90
N GLU A 37 -1.91 -8.87 -22.94
CA GLU A 37 -1.74 -9.41 -21.59
C GLU A 37 -1.58 -10.93 -21.61
N ASP A 38 -2.41 -11.66 -22.38
CA ASP A 38 -2.32 -13.10 -22.59
C ASP A 38 -0.97 -13.51 -23.23
N ALA A 39 -0.35 -12.61 -23.98
CA ALA A 39 0.98 -12.81 -24.56
C ALA A 39 2.13 -12.51 -23.58
N GLY A 40 1.84 -12.06 -22.35
CA GLY A 40 2.80 -11.69 -21.32
C GLY A 40 3.38 -10.28 -21.47
N ILE A 41 2.68 -9.39 -22.19
CA ILE A 41 3.07 -7.98 -22.36
C ILE A 41 2.38 -7.17 -21.27
N THR A 42 3.12 -6.33 -20.55
CA THR A 42 2.53 -5.41 -19.58
C THR A 42 1.87 -4.26 -20.32
N VAL A 43 0.55 -4.17 -20.24
CA VAL A 43 -0.20 -3.04 -20.79
C VAL A 43 -0.41 -2.01 -19.68
N VAL A 44 -0.12 -0.75 -19.98
CA VAL A 44 -0.29 0.37 -19.06
C VAL A 44 -1.14 1.47 -19.71
N ASP A 45 -1.79 2.27 -18.89
CA ASP A 45 -2.78 3.23 -19.37
C ASP A 45 -2.16 4.55 -19.83
N SER A 46 -0.87 4.78 -19.55
CA SER A 46 -0.22 6.05 -19.88
C SER A 46 1.25 5.91 -20.29
N LEU A 47 1.71 6.85 -21.11
CA LEU A 47 3.12 6.95 -21.49
C LEU A 47 4.05 7.19 -20.28
N PRO A 48 3.72 8.06 -19.29
CA PRO A 48 4.54 8.21 -18.09
C PRO A 48 4.71 6.93 -17.28
N GLU A 49 3.65 6.13 -17.16
CA GLU A 49 3.72 4.83 -16.48
C GLU A 49 4.60 3.85 -17.26
N ALA A 50 4.47 3.81 -18.59
CA ALA A 50 5.28 2.96 -19.45
C ALA A 50 6.78 3.27 -19.32
N THR A 51 7.14 4.55 -19.32
CA THR A 51 8.54 4.99 -19.24
C THR A 51 9.13 4.76 -17.85
N LEU A 52 8.38 4.99 -16.78
CA LEU A 52 8.83 4.71 -15.41
C LEU A 52 9.03 3.22 -15.18
N LEU A 53 8.10 2.39 -15.64
CA LEU A 53 8.23 0.93 -15.55
C LEU A 53 9.44 0.43 -16.35
N ALA A 54 9.63 0.93 -17.58
CA ALA A 54 10.80 0.59 -18.38
C ALA A 54 12.11 0.95 -17.68
N ALA A 55 12.18 2.16 -17.09
CA ALA A 55 13.35 2.63 -16.35
C ALA A 55 13.66 1.79 -15.11
N GLU A 56 12.62 1.31 -14.40
CA GLU A 56 12.80 0.44 -13.23
C GLU A 56 13.29 -0.95 -13.64
N LEU A 57 12.75 -1.52 -14.72
CA LEU A 57 13.13 -2.86 -15.19
C LEU A 57 14.57 -2.97 -15.69
N ILE A 58 15.13 -1.88 -16.20
CA ILE A 58 16.54 -1.83 -16.65
C ILE A 58 17.50 -1.41 -15.52
N ARG A 59 16.98 -0.96 -14.38
CA ARG A 59 17.82 -0.58 -13.26
C ARG A 59 18.54 -1.84 -12.76
N PRO A 60 19.89 -1.82 -12.64
CA PRO A 60 20.60 -2.96 -12.08
C PRO A 60 20.06 -3.22 -10.68
N THR A 61 19.73 -4.47 -10.39
CA THR A 61 19.40 -4.91 -9.04
C THR A 61 20.66 -4.73 -8.19
N LEU A 62 20.78 -3.56 -7.58
CA LEU A 62 21.64 -3.41 -6.43
C LEU A 62 21.15 -4.45 -5.43
N SER A 63 22.06 -5.29 -4.92
CA SER A 63 21.76 -6.15 -3.79
C SER A 63 21.35 -5.27 -2.62
N SER A 64 20.07 -4.92 -2.58
CA SER A 64 19.46 -4.22 -1.48
C SER A 64 19.40 -5.25 -0.38
N THR A 65 20.33 -5.12 0.56
CA THR A 65 20.05 -5.55 1.93
C THR A 65 18.85 -4.73 2.37
N HIS A 66 17.65 -5.16 2.00
CA HIS A 66 16.44 -4.54 2.48
C HIS A 66 16.48 -4.72 3.99
N PRO A 67 16.55 -3.63 4.79
CA PRO A 67 16.31 -3.79 6.21
C PRO A 67 14.95 -4.49 6.33
N SER A 68 14.90 -5.54 7.14
CA SER A 68 13.65 -6.21 7.48
C SER A 68 12.61 -5.15 7.80
N ALA A 69 11.39 -5.30 7.29
CA ALA A 69 10.31 -4.37 7.58
C ALA A 69 10.24 -4.14 9.10
N PRO A 70 10.01 -2.90 9.57
CA PRO A 70 9.85 -2.65 10.99
C PRO A 70 8.72 -3.53 11.54
N ARG A 71 8.99 -4.29 12.61
CA ARG A 71 8.01 -5.21 13.21
C ARG A 71 6.68 -4.56 13.58
N LEU A 72 6.69 -3.25 13.85
CA LEU A 72 5.47 -2.48 14.12
C LEU A 72 4.49 -2.49 12.94
N LEU A 73 4.98 -2.60 11.70
CA LEU A 73 4.13 -2.68 10.51
C LEU A 73 3.59 -4.09 10.26
N GLU A 74 4.18 -5.12 10.88
CA GLU A 74 3.70 -6.50 10.81
C GLU A 74 2.52 -6.72 11.76
N ALA A 75 2.62 -6.16 12.97
CA ALA A 75 1.55 -6.19 13.96
C ALA A 75 1.64 -5.02 14.94
N VAL A 76 0.49 -4.42 15.27
CA VAL A 76 0.37 -3.33 16.24
C VAL A 76 -0.50 -3.80 17.40
N ALA A 77 0.03 -3.74 18.62
CA ALA A 77 -0.73 -3.88 19.85
C ALA A 77 -0.63 -2.58 20.67
N VAL A 78 -1.78 -2.10 21.16
CA VAL A 78 -1.90 -0.75 21.70
C VAL A 78 -2.14 -0.79 23.20
N ILE A 79 -1.34 -0.04 23.96
CA ILE A 79 -1.66 0.33 25.35
C ILE A 79 -2.15 1.77 25.33
N ASN A 80 -3.46 1.96 25.46
CA ASN A 80 -4.07 3.29 25.43
C ASN A 80 -4.12 3.90 26.84
N ALA A 81 -3.33 4.95 27.10
CA ALA A 81 -3.36 5.73 28.34
C ALA A 81 -4.18 7.05 28.23
N GLY A 82 -4.83 7.29 27.09
CA GLY A 82 -5.60 8.51 26.81
C GLY A 82 -7.11 8.32 26.95
N LEU A 83 -7.87 8.91 26.01
CA LEU A 83 -9.32 8.82 26.02
C LEU A 83 -9.80 7.38 25.89
N ARG A 84 -10.76 7.00 26.73
CA ARG A 84 -11.38 5.66 26.66
C ARG A 84 -12.06 5.43 25.31
N SER A 85 -12.69 6.45 24.72
CA SER A 85 -13.34 6.35 23.41
C SER A 85 -12.39 5.80 22.34
N PHE A 86 -11.13 6.28 22.32
CA PHE A 86 -10.14 5.78 21.38
C PHE A 86 -9.83 4.28 21.53
N ALA A 87 -9.77 3.77 22.77
CA ALA A 87 -9.63 2.32 22.98
C ALA A 87 -10.88 1.54 22.57
N LEU A 88 -12.08 2.11 22.76
CA LEU A 88 -13.33 1.48 22.31
C LEU A 88 -13.39 1.40 20.78
N ASP A 89 -12.95 2.46 20.08
CA ASP A 89 -12.87 2.49 18.62
C ASP A 89 -11.90 1.42 18.10
N LEU A 90 -10.71 1.31 18.72
CA LEU A 90 -9.73 0.26 18.39
C LEU A 90 -10.28 -1.15 18.65
N GLN A 91 -10.98 -1.35 19.78
CA GLN A 91 -11.59 -2.63 20.09
C GLN A 91 -12.70 -2.99 19.10
N ALA A 92 -13.53 -2.02 18.69
CA ALA A 92 -14.59 -2.21 17.70
C ALA A 92 -14.02 -2.58 16.32
N ALA A 93 -12.84 -2.06 15.98
CA ALA A 93 -12.09 -2.42 14.77
C ALA A 93 -11.36 -3.78 14.89
N GLY A 94 -11.49 -4.50 16.01
CA GLY A 94 -10.82 -5.79 16.25
C GLY A 94 -9.32 -5.68 16.52
N MET A 95 -8.81 -4.49 16.85
CA MET A 95 -7.39 -4.28 17.16
C MET A 95 -7.05 -4.71 18.59
N PRO A 96 -5.90 -5.34 18.83
CA PRO A 96 -5.47 -5.72 20.17
C PRO A 96 -5.11 -4.46 20.97
N VAL A 97 -6.00 -4.09 21.90
CA VAL A 97 -5.87 -2.89 22.71
C VAL A 97 -6.13 -3.19 24.18
N VAL A 98 -5.30 -2.61 25.05
CA VAL A 98 -5.53 -2.53 26.50
C VAL A 98 -5.64 -1.07 26.89
N HIS A 99 -6.76 -0.69 27.50
CA HIS A 99 -6.91 0.66 28.02
C HIS A 99 -6.39 0.76 29.46
N TYR A 100 -5.29 1.48 29.63
CA TYR A 100 -4.75 1.85 30.92
C TYR A 100 -5.41 3.13 31.41
N GLN A 101 -6.23 3.04 32.47
CA GLN A 101 -6.86 4.21 33.09
C GLN A 101 -5.81 5.00 33.88
N TRP A 102 -5.13 5.90 33.20
CA TRP A 102 -4.15 6.77 33.81
C TRP A 102 -4.79 8.02 34.42
N ALA A 103 -4.34 8.37 35.61
CA ALA A 103 -4.58 9.67 36.23
C ALA A 103 -3.30 10.09 37.00
N PRO A 104 -2.98 11.38 37.09
CA PRO A 104 -1.85 11.85 37.90
C PRO A 104 -2.02 11.48 39.38
N VAL A 105 -0.93 11.04 40.02
CA VAL A 105 -0.91 10.47 41.40
C VAL A 105 -1.40 11.45 42.46
N ALA A 106 -1.07 12.74 42.28
CA ALA A 106 -1.76 13.80 43.00
C ALA A 106 -3.12 13.97 42.31
N GLY A 107 -4.20 13.50 42.96
CA GLY A 107 -5.58 13.46 42.43
C GLY A 107 -6.25 14.81 42.13
N GLY A 108 -5.44 15.80 41.72
CA GLY A 108 -5.82 17.13 41.30
C GLY A 108 -6.60 17.89 42.35
N ASN A 109 -6.89 19.14 42.03
CA ASN A 109 -7.97 19.81 42.73
C ASN A 109 -9.30 19.23 42.21
N LYS A 110 -9.98 18.40 43.02
CA LYS A 110 -11.28 17.77 42.66
C LYS A 110 -12.33 18.78 42.16
N LYS A 111 -12.29 20.03 42.62
CA LYS A 111 -13.17 21.10 42.13
C LYS A 111 -12.82 21.48 40.69
N LEU A 112 -11.53 21.58 40.37
CA LEU A 112 -11.04 21.92 39.04
C LEU A 112 -11.32 20.79 38.04
N ALA A 113 -11.15 19.52 38.46
CA ALA A 113 -11.50 18.35 37.64
C ALA A 113 -13.00 18.35 37.29
N ARG A 114 -13.88 18.56 38.28
CA ARG A 114 -15.33 18.70 38.07
C ARG A 114 -15.72 19.91 37.22
N LEU A 115 -14.95 20.99 37.29
CA LEU A 115 -15.20 22.17 36.46
C LEU A 115 -14.83 21.89 35.00
N LEU A 116 -13.69 21.24 34.76
CA LEU A 116 -13.25 20.81 33.42
C LEU A 116 -14.25 19.85 32.78
N GLU A 117 -14.78 18.88 33.54
CA GLU A 117 -15.85 17.96 33.07
C GLU A 117 -17.13 18.69 32.62
N ARG A 118 -17.40 19.89 33.13
CA ARG A 118 -18.60 20.69 32.79
C ARG A 118 -18.38 21.68 31.64
N LEU A 119 -17.13 21.88 31.22
CA LEU A 119 -16.75 22.81 30.15
C LEU A 119 -16.45 22.13 28.81
N GLN A 120 -16.37 20.80 28.81
CA GLN A 120 -16.29 19.96 27.61
C GLN A 120 -17.68 19.60 27.11
#